data_AF-A0A0K4FTQ3-F1
#
_entry.id   AF-A0A0K4FTQ3-F1
#
_cell.length_a   1.000
_cell.length_b   1.000
_cell.length_c   1.000
_cell.angle_alpha   90.00
_cell.angle_beta   90.00
_cell.angle_gamma   90.00
#
_symmetry.space_group_name_H-M   'P 1'
#
loop_
_entity.id
_entity.type
_entity.pdbx_description
1 polymer ?
#
loop_
_entity_poly.entity_id
_entity_poly.type
_entity_poly.pdbx_seq_one_letter_code
_entity_poly.pdbx_strand_id
1 'polypeptide(L)' 'MYLSRITLHTGQLSPAQLLHLVDRGEYVMHQWLWDLFPGGKERQFLYRREEL' A
#
# COMPACT_ATOMS: atom_id res chain seq x y z
N MET A 1 -13.90 -1.77 14.69
CA MET A 1 -12.62 -2.11 14.03
C MET A 1 -12.95 -2.77 12.71
N TYR A 2 -12.40 -2.28 11.60
CA TYR A 2 -12.59 -2.86 10.27
C TYR A 2 -11.30 -3.60 9.85
N LEU A 3 -11.44 -4.74 9.18
CA LEU A 3 -10.33 -5.51 8.64
C LEU A 3 -10.56 -5.71 7.14
N SER A 4 -9.56 -5.31 6.35
CA SER A 4 -9.58 -5.46 4.90
C SER A 4 -8.32 -6.19 4.46
N ARG A 5 -8.46 -7.12 3.52
CA ARG A 5 -7.32 -7.75 2.83
C ARG A 5 -7.18 -7.12 1.46
N ILE A 6 -5.99 -6.60 1.17
CA ILE A 6 -5.68 -5.94 -0.11
C ILE A 6 -4.63 -6.79 -0.82
N THR A 7 -4.90 -7.14 -2.07
CA THR A 7 -3.95 -7.85 -2.92
C THR A 7 -3.40 -6.86 -3.95
N LEU A 8 -2.09 -6.67 -3.94
CA LEU A 8 -1.42 -5.84 -4.92
C LEU A 8 -1.07 -6.67 -6.15
N HIS A 9 -1.71 -6.39 -7.28
CA HIS A 9 -1.40 -7.02 -8.56
C HIS A 9 -0.22 -6.32 -9.24
N THR A 10 1.01 -6.73 -8.91
CA THR A 10 2.24 -6.13 -9.46
C THR A 10 2.33 -6.19 -10.98
N GLY A 11 1.71 -7.19 -11.62
CA GLY A 11 1.65 -7.31 -13.08
C GLY A 11 0.81 -6.25 -13.80
N GLN A 12 0.03 -5.44 -13.06
CA GLN A 12 -0.77 -4.33 -13.60
C GLN A 12 -0.20 -2.95 -13.24
N LEU A 13 0.92 -2.91 -12.50
CA LEU A 13 1.57 -1.66 -12.14
C LEU A 13 2.36 -1.11 -13.33
N SER A 14 2.41 0.22 -13.41
CA SER A 14 3.31 0.87 -14.36
C SER A 14 4.78 0.60 -13.98
N PRO A 15 5.71 0.65 -14.96
CA PRO A 15 7.14 0.44 -14.69
C PRO A 15 7.70 1.37 -13.61
N ALA A 16 7.22 2.62 -13.54
CA ALA A 16 7.64 3.57 -12.51
C ALA A 16 7.17 3.16 -11.10
N GLN A 17 5.95 2.65 -10.96
CA GLN A 17 5.43 2.16 -9.68
C GLN A 17 6.16 0.90 -9.20
N LEU A 18 6.53 0.01 -10.15
CA LEU A 18 7.39 -1.14 -9.85
C LEU A 18 8.76 -0.71 -9.36
N LEU A 19 9.37 0.29 -10.01
CA LEU A 19 10.67 0.82 -9.60
C LEU A 19 10.60 1.42 -8.19
N HIS A 20 9.53 2.16 -7.87
CA HIS A 20 9.32 2.71 -6.52
C HIS A 20 9.17 1.61 -5.47
N LEU A 21 8.48 0.52 -5.80
CA LEU A 21 8.30 -0.62 -4.92
C LEU A 21 9.63 -1.32 -4.61
N VAL A 22 10.50 -1.44 -5.62
CA VAL A 22 11.84 -2.03 -5.48
C VAL A 22 12.78 -1.10 -4.71
N ASP A 23 12.76 0.20 -5.00
CA ASP A 23 13.67 1.20 -4.45
C ASP A 23 13.35 1.55 -2.98
N ARG A 24 12.07 1.59 -2.61
CA ARG A 24 11.61 2.12 -1.31
C ARG A 24 10.77 1.16 -0.47
N GLY A 25 10.46 -0.04 -0.97
CA GLY A 25 9.88 -1.13 -0.20
C GLY A 25 8.58 -0.76 0.55
N GLU A 26 8.57 -0.97 1.87
CA GLU A 26 7.38 -0.87 2.72
C GLU A 26 6.77 0.53 2.79
N TYR A 27 7.57 1.58 2.63
CA TYR A 27 7.07 2.95 2.72
C TYR A 27 6.13 3.30 1.55
N VAL A 28 6.37 2.74 0.37
CA VAL A 28 5.49 2.93 -0.79
C VAL A 28 4.14 2.24 -0.58
N MET A 29 4.14 1.05 0.05
CA MET A 29 2.90 0.39 0.43
C MET A 29 2.09 1.25 1.41
N HIS A 30 2.75 1.87 2.38
CA HIS A 30 2.09 2.79 3.31
C HIS A 30 1.46 3.99 2.58
N GLN A 31 2.17 4.56 1.59
CA GLN A 31 1.65 5.66 0.77
C GLN A 31 0.43 5.24 -0.07
N TRP A 32 0.46 4.07 -0.68
CA TRP A 32 -0.69 3.62 -1.48
C TRP A 32 -1.91 3.28 -0.62
N LEU A 33 -1.70 2.71 0.56
CA LEU A 33 -2.78 2.49 1.52
C LEU A 33 -3.38 3.81 2.01
N TRP A 34 -2.57 4.86 2.10
CA TRP A 34 -3.03 6.20 2.46
C TRP A 34 -4.05 6.74 1.44
N ASP A 35 -3.76 6.59 0.15
CA ASP A 35 -4.60 7.11 -0.93
C ASP A 35 -5.98 6.43 -1.01
N LEU A 36 -6.15 5.26 -0.37
CA LEU A 36 -7.45 4.58 -0.28
C LEU A 36 -8.44 5.29 0.66
N PHE A 37 -7.97 6.21 1.51
CA PHE A 37 -8.80 6.90 2.50
C PHE A 37 -8.77 8.43 2.30
N PRO A 38 -9.26 8.97 1.17
CA PRO A 38 -9.10 10.38 0.79
C PRO A 38 -9.86 11.42 1.65
N GLY A 39 -10.34 11.05 2.84
CA GLY A 39 -10.99 11.96 3.81
C GLY A 39 -10.49 11.82 5.25
N GLY A 40 -9.54 10.92 5.52
CA GLY A 40 -9.00 10.70 6.86
C GLY A 40 -7.93 11.74 7.20
N LYS A 41 -8.22 12.65 8.15
CA LYS A 41 -7.19 13.56 8.69
C LYS A 41 -6.16 12.84 9.58
N GLU A 42 -6.52 11.67 10.11
CA GLU A 42 -5.68 10.91 11.04
C GLU A 42 -5.30 9.54 10.49
N ARG A 43 -4.06 9.12 10.79
CA ARG A 43 -3.48 7.84 10.36
C ARG A 43 -3.93 6.69 11.26
N GLN A 44 -5.22 6.39 11.29
CA GLN A 44 -5.78 5.36 12.18
C GLN A 44 -5.90 3.97 11.52
N PHE A 45 -4.89 3.53 10.76
CA PHE A 45 -4.85 2.17 10.25
C PHE A 45 -3.53 1.47 10.58
N LEU A 46 -3.63 0.19 10.90
CA LEU A 46 -2.50 -0.73 11.01
C LEU A 46 -2.46 -1.59 9.75
N TYR A 47 -1.27 -1.87 9.27
CA TYR A 47 -1.05 -2.73 8.12
C TYR A 47 0.08 -3.70 8.42
N ARG A 48 -0.05 -4.91 7.87
CA ARG A 48 0.98 -5.94 7.88
C ARG A 48 1.05 -6.52 6.47
N ARG A 49 2.27 -6.62 5.93
CA ARG A 49 2.52 -7.42 4.73
C ARG A 49 2.48 -8.90 5.11
N GLU A 50 1.69 -9.68 4.39
CA GLU A 50 1.80 -11.14 4.47
C GLU A 50 2.93 -11.57 3.52
N GLU A 51 3.95 -12.21 4.08
CA GLU A 51 4.98 -12.90 3.29
C GLU A 51 4.50 -14.32 3.04
N LEU A 52 4.56 -14.72 1.77
CA LEU A 52 4.08 -16.02 1.26
C LEU A 52 5.19 -17.08 1.40
#